data_AF-A0A6A3VJW6-F1
#
_entry.id   AF-A0A6A3VJW6-F1
#
_cell.length_a   1.000
_cell.length_b   1.000
_cell.length_c   1.000
_cell.angle_alpha   90.00
_cell.angle_beta   90.00
_cell.angle_gamma   90.00
#
_symmetry.space_group_name_H-M   'P 1'
#
loop_
_entity.id
_entity.type
_entity.pdbx_description
1 polymer ?
#
loop_
_entity_poly.entity_id
_entity_poly.type
_entity_poly.pdbx_seq_one_letter_code
_entity_poly.pdbx_strand_id
1 'polypeptide(L)'
;MIDKNAKLCHMFDPLQSERNYAAIESSVRKEMEHVLDLEGKLDYKKIDWCKQQDGSSCGIWCIAVLEMIVAGASWNDTIYRLQPYLRMHYLYKVISVLTKPVGGE
;
A
#
# COMPACT_ATOMS: atom_id res chain seq x y z
N MET A 1 1.05 0.88 -5.27
CA MET A 1 2.06 1.96 -5.20
C MET A 1 2.81 1.98 -6.52
N ILE A 2 2.92 3.13 -7.17
CA ILE A 2 3.66 3.27 -8.44
C ILE A 2 5.01 3.91 -8.12
N ASP A 3 6.09 3.19 -8.43
CA ASP A 3 7.43 3.75 -8.50
C ASP A 3 7.68 4.20 -9.94
N LYS A 4 7.66 5.52 -10.17
CA LYS A 4 7.88 6.11 -11.49
C LYS A 4 9.30 5.89 -12.02
N ASN A 5 10.29 5.86 -11.14
CA ASN A 5 11.69 5.74 -11.53
C ASN A 5 11.99 4.30 -11.95
N ALA A 6 11.50 3.32 -11.18
CA ALA A 6 11.60 1.91 -11.50
C ALA A 6 10.58 1.45 -12.57
N LYS A 7 9.62 2.31 -12.92
CA LYS A 7 8.48 2.01 -13.80
C LYS A 7 7.71 0.76 -13.34
N LEU A 8 7.51 0.64 -12.03
CA LEU A 8 6.92 -0.53 -11.40
C LEU A 8 5.69 -0.16 -10.58
N CYS A 9 4.58 -0.84 -10.83
CA CYS A 9 3.38 -0.76 -10.02
C CYS A 9 3.30 -1.99 -9.09
N HIS A 10 3.46 -1.74 -7.79
CA HIS A 10 3.18 -2.72 -6.75
C HIS A 10 1.68 -2.75 -6.47
N MET A 11 1.03 -3.85 -6.80
CA MET A 11 -0.40 -4.09 -6.58
C MET A 11 -0.59 -4.92 -5.34
N PHE A 12 -1.56 -4.55 -4.51
CA PHE A 12 -1.88 -5.26 -3.29
C PHE A 12 -3.39 -5.32 -3.08
N ASP A 13 -3.91 -6.52 -2.85
CA ASP A 13 -5.25 -6.77 -2.36
C ASP A 13 -5.15 -7.56 -1.05
N PRO A 14 -5.66 -7.07 0.08
CA PRO A 14 -5.57 -7.76 1.36
C PRO A 14 -6.16 -9.18 1.35
N LEU A 15 -7.15 -9.45 0.49
CA LEU A 15 -7.77 -10.77 0.35
C LEU A 15 -7.05 -11.68 -0.65
N GLN A 16 -6.02 -11.18 -1.34
CA GLN A 16 -5.28 -11.88 -2.40
C GLN A 16 -6.19 -12.37 -3.53
N SER A 17 -7.19 -11.56 -3.90
CA SER A 17 -8.16 -11.85 -4.95
C SER A 17 -7.59 -11.53 -6.33
N GLU A 18 -7.47 -12.55 -7.18
CA GLU A 18 -7.07 -12.41 -8.59
C GLU A 18 -7.96 -11.45 -9.38
N ARG A 19 -9.26 -11.46 -9.09
CA ARG A 19 -10.21 -10.51 -9.69
C ARG A 19 -9.88 -9.07 -9.30
N ASN A 20 -9.51 -8.84 -8.04
CA ASN A 20 -9.17 -7.50 -7.56
C ASN A 20 -7.83 -7.05 -8.17
N TYR A 21 -6.85 -7.95 -8.29
CA TYR A 21 -5.61 -7.64 -8.99
C TYR A 21 -5.84 -7.21 -10.44
N ALA A 22 -6.66 -7.96 -11.19
CA ALA A 22 -7.01 -7.58 -12.56
C ALA A 22 -7.72 -6.22 -12.63
N ALA A 23 -8.60 -5.92 -11.67
CA ALA A 23 -9.28 -4.63 -11.59
C ALA A 23 -8.31 -3.47 -11.25
N ILE A 24 -7.37 -3.68 -10.34
CA ILE A 24 -6.31 -2.71 -10.00
C ILE A 24 -5.45 -2.43 -11.24
N GLU A 25 -4.94 -3.48 -11.88
CA GLU A 25 -4.11 -3.35 -13.09
C GLU A 25 -4.84 -2.58 -14.18
N SER A 26 -6.08 -2.98 -14.50
CA SER A 26 -6.89 -2.31 -15.53
C SER A 26 -7.10 -0.83 -15.23
N SER A 27 -7.37 -0.48 -13.96
CA SER A 27 -7.59 0.91 -13.55
C SER A 27 -6.30 1.74 -13.63
N VAL A 28 -5.17 1.19 -13.18
CA VAL A 28 -3.87 1.86 -13.25
C VAL A 28 -3.44 2.06 -14.70
N ARG A 29 -3.59 1.03 -15.55
CA ARG A 29 -3.24 1.10 -16.96
C ARG A 29 -4.05 2.15 -17.70
N LYS A 30 -5.37 2.21 -17.46
CA LYS A 30 -6.26 3.13 -18.17
C LYS A 30 -6.10 4.58 -17.74
N GLU A 31 -5.94 4.82 -16.43
CA GLU A 31 -6.01 6.17 -15.88
C GLU A 31 -4.62 6.70 -15.50
N MET A 32 -3.80 5.90 -14.81
CA MET A 32 -2.57 6.37 -14.18
C MET A 32 -1.37 6.36 -15.12
N GLU A 33 -1.26 5.40 -16.04
CA GLU A 33 -0.16 5.39 -17.01
C GLU A 33 -0.15 6.66 -17.87
N HIS A 34 -1.34 7.12 -18.30
CA HIS A 34 -1.50 8.37 -19.05
C HIS A 34 -1.06 9.59 -18.22
N VAL A 35 -1.59 9.72 -16.99
CA VAL A 35 -1.25 10.83 -16.07
C VAL A 35 0.25 10.91 -15.76
N LEU A 36 0.94 9.77 -15.78
CA LEU A 36 2.36 9.68 -15.45
C LEU A 36 3.30 9.73 -16.66
N ASP A 37 2.78 9.78 -17.89
CA ASP A 37 3.51 9.64 -19.16
C ASP A 37 4.28 8.29 -19.28
N LEU A 38 3.62 7.23 -18.81
CA LEU A 38 4.15 5.86 -18.71
C LEU A 38 3.31 4.84 -19.49
N GLU A 39 2.53 5.27 -20.49
CA GLU A 39 1.70 4.38 -21.32
C GLU A 39 2.52 3.21 -21.89
N GLY A 40 2.09 1.99 -21.56
CA GLY A 40 2.74 0.73 -21.96
C GLY A 40 4.13 0.50 -21.35
N LYS A 41 4.57 1.34 -20.41
CA LYS A 41 5.91 1.28 -19.82
C LYS A 41 5.93 0.76 -18.37
N LEU A 42 4.77 0.63 -17.71
CA LEU A 42 4.69 0.11 -16.34
C LEU A 42 4.69 -1.41 -16.33
N ASP A 43 5.58 -1.97 -15.50
CA ASP A 43 5.50 -3.34 -15.04
C ASP A 43 4.57 -3.45 -13.83
N TYR A 44 3.95 -4.62 -13.66
CA TYR A 44 2.97 -4.86 -12.61
C TYR A 44 3.41 -6.03 -11.73
N LYS A 45 3.63 -5.76 -10.45
CA LYS A 45 4.06 -6.74 -9.46
C LYS A 45 3.00 -6.92 -8.39
N LYS A 46 2.50 -8.14 -8.25
CA LYS A 46 1.61 -8.51 -7.15
C LYS A 46 2.40 -8.64 -5.85
N ILE A 47 1.78 -8.19 -4.77
CA ILE A 47 2.24 -8.40 -3.41
C ILE A 47 1.45 -9.58 -2.83
N ASP A 48 2.05 -10.75 -2.79
CA ASP A 48 1.42 -12.03 -2.39
C ASP A 48 1.79 -12.51 -0.98
N TRP A 49 2.74 -11.85 -0.34
CA TRP A 49 3.28 -12.25 0.97
C TRP A 49 2.43 -11.79 2.18
N CYS A 50 1.34 -11.04 1.98
CA CYS A 50 0.45 -10.61 3.07
C CYS A 50 -1.01 -10.95 2.72
N LYS A 51 -1.65 -11.83 3.48
CA LYS A 51 -3.08 -12.15 3.33
C LYS A 51 -3.81 -11.87 4.63
N GLN A 52 -4.81 -11.00 4.58
CA GLN A 52 -5.66 -10.70 5.71
C GLN A 52 -6.36 -11.96 6.23
N GLN A 53 -6.39 -12.10 7.56
CA GLN A 53 -6.92 -13.27 8.27
C GLN A 53 -8.29 -13.01 8.93
N ASP A 54 -8.80 -11.78 8.83
CA ASP A 54 -10.07 -11.35 9.43
C ASP A 54 -10.96 -10.62 8.41
N GLY A 55 -12.12 -10.11 8.84
CA GLY A 55 -13.02 -9.32 7.99
C GLY A 55 -12.89 -7.80 8.11
N SER A 56 -11.92 -7.27 8.88
CA SER A 56 -11.93 -5.86 9.30
C SER A 56 -10.60 -5.12 9.17
N SER A 57 -9.53 -5.78 8.74
CA SER A 57 -8.18 -5.21 8.80
C SER A 57 -7.59 -4.78 7.46
N CYS A 58 -8.41 -4.71 6.40
CA CYS A 58 -7.95 -4.39 5.04
C CYS A 58 -7.21 -3.06 4.98
N GLY A 59 -7.75 -2.02 5.60
CA GLY A 59 -7.12 -0.70 5.63
C GLY A 59 -5.75 -0.70 6.34
N ILE A 60 -5.62 -1.42 7.45
CA ILE A 60 -4.36 -1.49 8.20
C ILE A 60 -3.30 -2.23 7.39
N TRP A 61 -3.67 -3.34 6.75
CA TRP A 61 -2.75 -4.08 5.89
C TRP A 61 -2.34 -3.27 4.67
N CYS A 62 -3.24 -2.49 4.05
CA CYS A 62 -2.88 -1.57 2.98
C CYS A 62 -1.82 -0.54 3.40
N ILE A 63 -1.98 0.07 4.59
CA ILE A 63 -1.03 1.06 5.09
C ILE A 63 0.30 0.41 5.47
N ALA A 64 0.27 -0.74 6.14
CA ALA A 64 1.48 -1.46 6.54
C ALA A 64 2.30 -1.92 5.34
N VAL A 65 1.67 -2.53 4.34
CA VAL A 65 2.31 -2.94 3.09
C VAL A 65 2.91 -1.73 2.36
N LEU A 66 2.19 -0.61 2.28
CA LEU A 66 2.72 0.61 1.69
C LEU A 66 3.97 1.11 2.42
N GLU A 67 3.94 1.18 3.75
CA GLU A 67 5.09 1.61 4.56
C GLU A 67 6.30 0.69 4.36
N MET A 68 6.10 -0.63 4.32
CA MET A 68 7.19 -1.58 4.07
C MET A 68 7.80 -1.45 2.68
N ILE A 69 6.99 -1.24 1.64
CA ILE A 69 7.51 -1.02 0.28
C ILE A 69 8.37 0.25 0.24
N VAL A 70 7.88 1.36 0.82
CA VAL A 70 8.61 2.62 0.88
C VAL A 70 9.90 2.49 1.68
N ALA A 71 9.89 1.72 2.77
CA ALA A 71 11.06 1.49 3.62
C ALA A 71 12.04 0.43 3.07
N GLY A 72 11.70 -0.29 2.00
CA GLY A 72 12.48 -1.43 1.51
C GLY A 72 12.53 -2.60 2.48
N ALA A 73 11.51 -2.76 3.33
CA ALA A 73 11.45 -3.79 4.37
C ALA A 73 10.86 -5.11 3.87
N SER A 74 11.24 -6.21 4.51
CA SER A 74 10.69 -7.55 4.25
C SER A 74 9.53 -7.89 5.18
N TRP A 75 8.55 -8.64 4.67
CA TRP A 75 7.46 -9.18 5.47
C TRP A 75 7.92 -10.29 6.42
N ASN A 76 7.24 -10.38 7.56
CA ASN A 76 7.37 -11.47 8.52
C ASN A 76 5.98 -11.76 9.12
N ASP A 77 5.55 -13.02 9.14
CA ASP A 77 4.22 -13.39 9.65
C ASP A 77 3.99 -13.04 11.13
N THR A 78 5.06 -12.80 11.91
CA THR A 78 4.92 -12.26 13.27
C THR A 78 4.22 -10.90 13.30
N ILE A 79 4.24 -10.14 12.19
CA ILE A 79 3.55 -8.86 12.03
C ILE A 79 2.03 -9.00 12.23
N TYR A 80 1.43 -10.16 11.91
CA TYR A 80 0.00 -10.38 12.19
C TYR A 80 -0.34 -10.18 13.67
N ARG A 81 0.57 -10.56 14.58
CA ARG A 81 0.38 -10.38 16.03
C ARG A 81 0.40 -8.91 16.46
N LEU A 82 0.97 -8.04 15.62
CA LEU A 82 1.08 -6.61 15.87
C LEU A 82 -0.13 -5.82 15.34
N GLN A 83 -1.16 -6.48 14.78
CA GLN A 83 -2.35 -5.79 14.25
C GLN A 83 -2.96 -4.75 15.22
N PRO A 84 -3.20 -5.04 16.52
CA PRO A 84 -3.73 -4.04 17.44
C PRO A 84 -2.77 -2.86 17.65
N TYR A 85 -1.46 -3.15 17.72
CA TYR A 85 -0.43 -2.13 17.83
C TYR A 85 -0.39 -1.23 16.59
N LEU A 86 -0.43 -1.81 15.38
CA LEU A 86 -0.44 -1.07 14.12
C LEU A 86 -1.65 -0.14 14.01
N ARG A 87 -2.83 -0.56 14.47
CA ARG A 87 -4.02 0.31 14.54
C ARG A 87 -3.75 1.58 15.34
N MET A 88 -3.22 1.41 16.56
CA MET A 88 -2.89 2.55 17.41
C MET A 88 -1.74 3.38 16.84
N HIS A 89 -0.69 2.74 16.33
CA HIS A 89 0.47 3.40 15.72
C HIS A 89 0.05 4.33 14.57
N TYR A 90 -0.79 3.83 13.65
CA TYR A 90 -1.28 4.65 12.54
C TYR A 90 -2.22 5.76 12.99
N LEU A 91 -3.09 5.50 13.97
CA LEU A 91 -3.92 6.54 14.57
C LEU A 91 -3.06 7.67 15.17
N TYR A 92 -2.04 7.33 15.96
CA TYR A 92 -1.15 8.31 16.57
C TYR A 92 -0.31 9.07 15.52
N LYS A 93 0.17 8.39 14.47
CA LYS A 93 0.83 9.06 13.34
C LYS A 93 -0.09 10.13 12.73
N VAL A 94 -1.36 9.79 12.46
CA VAL A 94 -2.32 10.75 11.89
C VAL A 94 -2.59 11.90 12.86
N ILE A 95 -2.83 11.62 14.14
CA ILE A 95 -3.00 12.66 15.17
C ILE A 95 -1.78 13.60 15.18
N SER A 96 -0.56 13.06 15.15
CA SER A 96 0.66 13.87 15.16
C SER A 96 0.78 14.76 13.92
N VAL A 97 0.30 14.33 12.76
CA VAL A 97 0.28 15.14 11.54
C VAL A 97 -0.75 16.25 11.64
N LEU A 98 -1.94 15.94 12.18
CA LEU A 98 -3.05 16.90 12.28
C LEU A 98 -2.86 17.93 13.42
N THR A 99 -2.09 17.59 14.45
CA THR A 99 -1.83 18.45 15.61
C THR A 99 -0.54 19.25 15.51
N LYS A 100 0.28 19.01 14.46
CA LYS A 100 1.41 19.88 14.16
C LYS A 100 0.88 21.28 13.84
N PRO A 101 1.31 22.34 14.55
CA PRO A 101 0.90 23.69 14.23
C PRO A 101 1.32 24.04 12.80
N VAL A 102 0.38 24.56 12.02
CA VAL A 102 0.65 25.12 10.69
C VAL A 102 1.37 26.44 10.92
N GLY A 103 2.70 26.41 11.01
CA GLY A 103 3.54 27.59 11.18
C GLY A 103 4.56 27.45 12.31
N GLY A 104 5.74 26.99 11.95
CA GLY A 104 6.98 27.26 12.66
C GLY A 104 8.04 27.43 11.59
N GLU A 105 8.47 28.67 11.40
CA GLU A 105 9.60 29.07 10.56
C GLU A 105 10.89 28.30 10.92
#